data_AF-A0A1Q3U2S2-F1
#
_entry.id   AF-A0A1Q3U2S2-F1
#
_cell.length_a   1.000
_cell.length_b   1.000
_cell.length_c   1.000
_cell.angle_alpha   90.00
_cell.angle_beta   90.00
_cell.angle_gamma   90.00
#
_symmetry.space_group_name_H-M   'P 1'
#
loop_
_entity.id
_entity.type
_entity.pdbx_description
1 polymer ?
#
loop_
_entity_poly.entity_id
_entity_poly.type
_entity_poly.pdbx_seq_one_letter_code
_entity_poly.pdbx_strand_id
1 'polypeptide(L)'
;MNPTKFSKIVFSLFSLVFFMACNSPYSTKKRGYFKIQLPPHTYQSFNEPGFPYSFEYPTYAQITQDSTYFDSNPENPYWRNIDFPQFHARIFLSYKIIGGNALYKVPAGNGNYKDSLGINHFDKLINDAFMLTNKNESVASSIQDSLFKTENGVTGVYFKVGGNAATASQFFMTDTVKNFIRGALYFNVTPNADSLKPVQEFLQQDIRHLIQSFKWHTN
;
A
#
# COMPACT_ATOMS: atom_id res chain seq x y z
N MET A 1 -69.35 19.15 33.56
CA MET A 1 -67.97 18.69 33.29
C MET A 1 -67.02 19.71 33.92
N ASN A 2 -66.21 19.33 34.93
CA ASN A 2 -65.48 20.31 35.75
C ASN A 2 -64.38 21.04 34.95
N PRO A 3 -64.37 22.39 34.91
CA PRO A 3 -63.44 23.17 34.09
C PRO A 3 -61.96 22.95 34.48
N THR A 4 -61.71 22.58 35.73
CA THR A 4 -60.37 22.26 36.24
C THR A 4 -59.82 20.93 35.75
N LYS A 5 -60.68 19.96 35.37
CA LYS A 5 -60.24 18.68 34.78
C LYS A 5 -59.87 18.86 33.30
N PHE A 6 -60.58 19.72 32.58
CA PHE A 6 -60.30 20.00 31.17
C PHE A 6 -58.94 20.69 30.98
N SER A 7 -58.64 21.71 31.81
CA SER A 7 -57.34 22.39 31.80
C SER A 7 -56.17 21.46 32.11
N LYS A 8 -56.32 20.53 33.05
CA LYS A 8 -55.27 19.53 33.38
C LYS A 8 -55.04 18.52 32.24
N ILE A 9 -56.09 18.13 31.52
CA ILE A 9 -55.96 17.24 30.35
C ILE A 9 -55.23 17.95 29.21
N VAL A 10 -55.58 19.22 28.95
CA VAL A 10 -54.90 20.02 27.92
C VAL A 10 -53.43 20.25 28.25
N PHE A 11 -53.10 20.53 29.53
CA PHE A 11 -51.71 20.71 29.96
C PHE A 11 -50.90 19.40 29.89
N SER A 12 -51.52 18.27 30.22
CA SER A 12 -50.89 16.94 30.08
C SER A 12 -50.65 16.58 28.61
N LEU A 13 -51.59 16.90 27.72
CA LEU A 13 -51.46 16.66 26.28
C LEU A 13 -50.38 17.57 25.66
N PHE A 14 -50.26 18.81 26.11
CA PHE A 14 -49.24 19.76 25.66
C PHE A 14 -47.82 19.36 26.11
N SER A 15 -47.68 18.81 27.32
CA SER A 15 -46.41 18.26 27.83
C SER A 15 -45.93 17.04 27.03
N LEU A 16 -46.85 16.20 26.55
CA LEU A 16 -46.52 15.00 25.77
C LEU A 16 -45.95 15.33 24.37
N VAL A 17 -46.29 16.49 23.81
CA VAL A 17 -45.79 16.94 22.48
C VAL A 17 -44.32 17.39 22.56
N PHE A 18 -43.83 17.84 23.72
CA PHE A 18 -42.42 18.27 23.88
C PHE A 18 -41.41 17.12 23.92
N PHE A 19 -41.85 15.86 24.08
CA PHE A 19 -40.96 14.69 24.10
C PHE A 19 -40.81 13.99 22.75
N MET A 20 -41.45 14.48 21.68
CA MET A 20 -41.18 14.00 20.32
C MET A 20 -39.93 14.68 19.74
N ALA A 21 -38.77 14.43 20.35
CA ALA A 21 -37.50 14.79 19.75
C ALA A 21 -37.26 13.91 18.50
N CYS A 22 -37.00 14.55 17.37
CA CYS A 22 -36.79 13.89 16.09
C CYS A 22 -35.46 13.13 16.12
N ASN A 23 -35.52 11.81 16.27
CA ASN A 23 -34.37 10.92 16.26
C ASN A 23 -33.93 10.68 14.80
N SER A 24 -33.47 11.74 14.12
CA SER A 24 -33.01 11.62 12.74
C SER A 24 -31.75 10.76 12.70
N PRO A 25 -31.61 9.81 11.75
CA PRO A 25 -30.39 9.05 11.61
C PRO A 25 -29.23 10.02 11.38
N TYR A 26 -28.22 9.94 12.24
CA TYR A 26 -27.04 10.79 12.18
C TYR A 26 -26.28 10.48 10.89
N SER A 27 -26.45 11.30 9.86
CA SER A 27 -25.69 11.17 8.62
C SER A 27 -24.31 11.79 8.84
N THR A 28 -23.29 10.97 9.00
CA THR A 28 -21.89 11.42 9.05
C THR A 28 -21.59 12.21 7.78
N LYS A 29 -21.30 13.50 7.92
CA LYS A 29 -20.82 14.34 6.80
C LYS A 29 -19.61 13.66 6.16
N LYS A 30 -19.59 13.55 4.83
CA LYS A 30 -18.42 13.08 4.09
C LYS A 30 -17.24 13.97 4.49
N ARG A 31 -16.12 13.35 4.91
CA ARG A 31 -14.89 14.10 5.22
C ARG A 31 -14.46 14.89 3.98
N GLY A 32 -14.22 16.18 4.16
CA GLY A 32 -13.70 17.04 3.10
C GLY A 32 -12.20 16.85 2.98
N TYR A 33 -11.74 16.46 1.80
CA TYR A 33 -10.31 16.38 1.47
C TYR A 33 -9.87 17.66 0.75
N PHE A 34 -8.57 17.96 0.78
CA PHE A 34 -8.00 19.00 -0.09
C PHE A 34 -8.31 18.66 -1.56
N LYS A 35 -8.59 19.69 -2.36
CA LYS A 35 -8.82 19.55 -3.81
C LYS A 35 -7.49 19.30 -4.51
N ILE A 36 -7.10 18.04 -4.63
CA ILE A 36 -5.90 17.61 -5.35
C ILE A 36 -6.29 17.39 -6.82
N GLN A 37 -5.53 17.97 -7.75
CA GLN A 37 -5.69 17.66 -9.17
C GLN A 37 -5.01 16.32 -9.46
N LEU A 38 -5.79 15.33 -9.87
CA LEU A 38 -5.29 14.01 -10.26
C LEU A 38 -5.20 13.94 -11.79
N PRO A 39 -4.04 13.55 -12.36
CA PRO A 39 -3.90 13.35 -13.79
C PRO A 39 -4.71 12.13 -14.24
N PRO A 40 -5.06 12.02 -15.54
CA PRO A 40 -5.68 10.81 -16.05
C PRO A 40 -4.71 9.62 -16.00
N HIS A 41 -5.22 8.44 -15.66
CA HIS A 41 -4.46 7.18 -15.73
C HIS A 41 -4.10 6.87 -17.19
N THR A 42 -2.87 7.15 -17.54
CA THR A 42 -2.28 6.82 -18.84
C THR A 42 -0.94 6.15 -18.57
N TYR A 43 -0.66 5.08 -19.32
CA TYR A 43 0.46 4.20 -19.01
C TYR A 43 1.45 4.13 -20.16
N GLN A 44 2.70 3.86 -19.81
CA GLN A 44 3.80 3.59 -20.72
C GLN A 44 4.53 2.31 -20.29
N SER A 45 5.22 1.67 -21.23
CA SER A 45 5.87 0.39 -20.98
C SER A 45 7.29 0.57 -20.45
N PHE A 46 7.61 -0.17 -19.39
CA PHE A 46 8.97 -0.45 -18.95
C PHE A 46 9.40 -1.81 -19.53
N ASN A 47 10.39 -1.79 -20.41
CA ASN A 47 10.94 -2.99 -21.05
C ASN A 47 12.41 -2.74 -21.42
N GLU A 48 13.27 -2.63 -20.41
CA GLU A 48 14.70 -2.42 -20.61
C GLU A 48 15.41 -3.73 -21.00
N PRO A 49 16.30 -3.71 -22.01
CA PRO A 49 17.07 -4.90 -22.39
C PRO A 49 17.87 -5.48 -21.22
N GLY A 50 17.84 -6.81 -21.07
CA GLY A 50 18.54 -7.53 -20.02
C GLY A 50 17.77 -7.69 -18.71
N PHE A 51 16.57 -7.11 -18.59
CA PHE A 51 15.74 -7.30 -17.40
C PHE A 51 14.98 -8.62 -17.40
N PRO A 52 14.79 -9.22 -16.21
CA PRO A 52 13.99 -10.43 -16.06
C PRO A 52 12.48 -10.16 -16.08
N TYR A 53 12.04 -8.91 -16.25
CA TYR A 53 10.64 -8.53 -16.25
C TYR A 53 10.35 -7.25 -17.06
N SER A 54 9.08 -7.07 -17.42
CA SER A 54 8.51 -5.83 -17.96
C SER A 54 7.14 -5.55 -17.33
N PHE A 55 6.71 -4.30 -17.34
CA PHE A 55 5.40 -3.87 -16.85
C PHE A 55 5.00 -2.52 -17.45
N GLU A 56 3.76 -2.11 -17.23
CA GLU A 56 3.31 -0.75 -17.53
C GLU A 56 3.23 0.10 -16.26
N TYR A 57 3.56 1.38 -16.39
CA TYR A 57 3.54 2.34 -15.30
C TYR A 57 3.03 3.70 -15.79
N PRO A 58 2.54 4.58 -14.88
CA PRO A 58 1.91 5.81 -15.31
C PRO A 58 2.88 6.80 -15.98
N THR A 59 2.41 7.56 -16.96
CA THR A 59 3.21 8.56 -17.71
C THR A 59 3.70 9.72 -16.83
N TYR A 60 3.03 9.98 -15.71
CA TYR A 60 3.43 10.97 -14.71
C TYR A 60 4.41 10.43 -13.66
N ALA A 61 4.86 9.19 -13.81
CA ALA A 61 5.84 8.57 -12.93
C ALA A 61 7.20 8.42 -13.62
N GLN A 62 8.26 8.33 -12.80
CA GLN A 62 9.64 8.21 -13.27
C GLN A 62 10.27 6.94 -12.70
N ILE A 63 10.89 6.13 -13.57
CA ILE A 63 11.66 4.97 -13.13
C ILE A 63 13.07 5.44 -12.73
N THR A 64 13.46 5.14 -11.50
CA THR A 64 14.81 5.45 -10.99
C THR A 64 15.47 4.19 -10.45
N GLN A 65 16.80 4.13 -10.52
CA GLN A 65 17.59 3.11 -9.84
C GLN A 65 18.27 3.77 -8.64
N ASP A 66 17.86 3.40 -7.43
CA ASP A 66 18.44 3.97 -6.23
C ASP A 66 19.69 3.18 -5.82
N SER A 67 20.79 3.91 -5.64
CA SER A 67 22.06 3.39 -5.13
C SER A 67 22.26 3.72 -3.66
N THR A 68 21.28 4.35 -2.99
CA THR A 68 21.55 5.06 -1.72
C THR A 68 20.72 4.65 -0.52
N TYR A 69 19.76 3.72 -0.64
CA TYR A 69 18.95 3.34 0.54
C TYR A 69 19.57 2.23 1.41
N PHE A 70 20.52 1.42 0.90
CA PHE A 70 21.10 0.30 1.66
C PHE A 70 22.63 0.14 1.61
N ASP A 71 23.32 0.64 0.58
CA ASP A 71 24.78 0.84 0.50
C ASP A 71 25.16 1.33 -0.92
N SER A 72 26.35 1.94 -1.07
CA SER A 72 26.88 2.54 -2.31
C SER A 72 27.06 1.59 -3.52
N ASN A 73 26.78 0.30 -3.36
CA ASN A 73 26.63 -0.65 -4.46
C ASN A 73 25.17 -1.13 -4.47
N PRO A 74 24.40 -0.96 -5.56
CA PRO A 74 23.08 -1.58 -5.64
C PRO A 74 23.26 -3.11 -5.52
N GLU A 75 22.76 -3.70 -4.43
CA GLU A 75 22.83 -5.14 -4.14
C GLU A 75 22.28 -5.99 -5.30
N ASN A 76 21.46 -5.38 -6.16
CA ASN A 76 20.89 -6.02 -7.33
C ASN A 76 20.67 -5.01 -8.48
N PRO A 77 21.16 -5.31 -9.70
CA PRO A 77 21.02 -4.40 -10.84
C PRO A 77 19.57 -4.24 -11.33
N TYR A 78 18.66 -5.13 -10.93
CA TYR A 78 17.26 -5.15 -11.36
C TYR A 78 16.30 -4.51 -10.36
N TRP A 79 16.81 -3.83 -9.33
CA TRP A 79 15.95 -3.02 -8.44
C TRP A 79 15.58 -1.72 -9.12
N ARG A 80 14.31 -1.33 -9.02
CA ARG A 80 13.80 -0.10 -9.59
C ARG A 80 12.85 0.58 -8.61
N ASN A 81 12.86 1.88 -8.61
CA ASN A 81 11.87 2.70 -7.92
C ASN A 81 10.96 3.33 -8.97
N ILE A 82 9.70 3.52 -8.59
CA ILE A 82 8.73 4.29 -9.37
C ILE A 82 8.40 5.54 -8.56
N ASP A 83 8.95 6.65 -9.00
CA ASP A 83 8.79 7.95 -8.37
C ASP A 83 7.56 8.67 -8.91
N PHE A 84 6.78 9.23 -7.99
CA PHE A 84 5.63 10.09 -8.27
C PHE A 84 5.87 11.47 -7.67
N PRO A 85 6.63 12.36 -8.35
CA PRO A 85 7.04 13.65 -7.79
C PRO A 85 5.86 14.52 -7.34
N GLN A 86 4.78 14.55 -8.14
CA GLN A 86 3.56 15.32 -7.83
C GLN A 86 2.88 14.89 -6.52
N PHE A 87 3.10 13.65 -6.11
CA PHE A 87 2.45 13.05 -4.93
C PHE A 87 3.41 12.86 -3.77
N HIS A 88 4.69 13.27 -3.92
CA HIS A 88 5.75 12.96 -2.96
C HIS A 88 5.75 11.48 -2.56
N ALA A 89 5.48 10.60 -3.53
CA ALA A 89 5.32 9.17 -3.30
C ALA A 89 6.32 8.37 -4.13
N ARG A 90 6.70 7.20 -3.61
CA ARG A 90 7.65 6.29 -4.25
C ARG A 90 7.22 4.86 -4.04
N ILE A 91 7.21 4.06 -5.10
CA ILE A 91 7.14 2.60 -4.99
C ILE A 91 8.56 2.06 -5.08
N PHE A 92 9.01 1.33 -4.07
CA PHE A 92 10.27 0.61 -4.11
C PHE A 92 10.02 -0.80 -4.64
N LEU A 93 10.69 -1.19 -5.73
CA LEU A 93 10.67 -2.55 -6.27
C LEU A 93 12.00 -3.25 -6.01
N SER A 94 11.97 -4.27 -5.16
CA SER A 94 13.11 -5.13 -4.85
C SER A 94 12.94 -6.49 -5.53
N TYR A 95 13.84 -6.81 -6.47
CA TYR A 95 13.92 -8.08 -7.18
C TYR A 95 14.94 -9.02 -6.53
N LYS A 96 14.59 -10.30 -6.41
CA LYS A 96 15.45 -11.36 -5.91
C LYS A 96 15.27 -12.62 -6.75
N ILE A 97 16.37 -13.36 -6.92
CA ILE A 97 16.36 -14.67 -7.56
C ILE A 97 16.19 -15.73 -6.47
N ILE A 98 15.16 -16.56 -6.56
CA ILE A 98 14.93 -17.72 -5.70
C ILE A 98 16.05 -18.74 -5.96
N GLY A 99 16.68 -19.23 -4.89
CA GLY A 99 17.87 -20.08 -4.97
C GLY A 99 19.16 -19.31 -5.31
N GLY A 100 19.07 -18.01 -5.63
CA GLY A 100 20.23 -17.17 -5.88
C GLY A 100 20.94 -16.75 -4.59
N ASN A 101 22.21 -16.37 -4.72
CA ASN A 101 22.99 -15.83 -3.62
C ASN A 101 22.48 -14.44 -3.23
N ALA A 102 22.43 -14.18 -1.92
CA ALA A 102 22.16 -12.87 -1.34
C ALA A 102 23.21 -12.56 -0.28
N LEU A 103 23.58 -11.29 -0.21
CA LEU A 103 24.39 -10.76 0.88
C LEU A 103 23.47 -10.51 2.07
N TYR A 104 23.84 -11.07 3.22
CA TYR A 104 23.16 -10.86 4.49
C TYR A 104 24.15 -10.29 5.49
N LYS A 105 23.74 -9.24 6.19
CA LYS A 105 24.51 -8.64 7.28
C LYS A 105 24.29 -9.45 8.56
N VAL A 106 25.34 -10.11 9.04
CA VAL A 106 25.31 -10.89 10.29
C VAL A 106 26.01 -10.08 11.38
N PRO A 107 25.43 -9.95 12.59
CA PRO A 107 26.07 -9.23 13.68
C PRO A 107 27.38 -9.95 14.07
N ALA A 108 28.50 -9.23 14.03
CA ALA A 108 29.82 -9.76 14.34
C ALA A 108 30.15 -9.73 15.85
N GLY A 109 29.16 -9.48 16.71
CA GLY A 109 29.30 -9.46 18.18
C GLY A 109 30.00 -8.22 18.75
N ASN A 110 30.57 -7.35 17.91
CA ASN A 110 31.29 -6.13 18.29
C ASN A 110 30.53 -4.84 17.92
N GLY A 111 29.22 -4.93 17.68
CA GLY A 111 28.40 -3.82 17.17
C GLY A 111 28.56 -3.57 15.67
N ASN A 112 29.48 -4.28 14.98
CA ASN A 112 29.61 -4.23 13.53
C ASN A 112 28.84 -5.40 12.88
N TYR A 113 28.53 -5.22 11.60
CA TYR A 113 27.95 -6.24 10.76
C TYR A 113 29.01 -6.78 9.80
N LYS A 114 28.99 -8.10 9.58
CA LYS A 114 29.81 -8.75 8.56
C LYS A 114 28.90 -9.25 7.44
N ASP A 115 29.33 -9.04 6.20
CA ASP A 115 28.66 -9.62 5.05
C ASP A 115 28.83 -11.13 5.05
N SER A 116 27.72 -11.83 4.93
CA SER A 116 27.65 -13.28 4.77
C SER A 116 26.89 -13.59 3.50
N LEU A 117 27.40 -14.52 2.70
CA LEU A 117 26.64 -15.09 1.59
C LEU A 117 25.62 -16.07 2.15
N GLY A 118 24.38 -15.94 1.71
CA GLY A 118 23.33 -16.91 1.96
C GLY A 118 22.47 -17.12 0.72
N ILE A 119 21.50 -18.03 0.81
CA ILE A 119 20.62 -18.39 -0.29
C ILE A 119 19.24 -17.78 -0.08
N ASN A 120 18.66 -17.23 -1.14
CA ASN A 120 17.28 -16.76 -1.17
C ASN A 120 16.30 -17.95 -1.22
N HIS A 121 15.89 -18.46 -0.07
CA HIS A 121 14.84 -19.47 0.02
C HIS A 121 13.45 -18.85 -0.15
N PHE A 122 12.60 -19.46 -0.95
CA PHE A 122 11.25 -18.98 -1.25
C PHE A 122 10.43 -18.68 0.02
N ASP A 123 10.35 -19.63 0.95
CA ASP A 123 9.59 -19.47 2.20
C ASP A 123 10.12 -18.31 3.04
N LYS A 124 11.44 -18.10 3.04
CA LYS A 124 12.06 -16.99 3.74
C LYS A 124 11.69 -15.66 3.09
N LEU A 125 11.69 -15.57 1.77
CA LEU A 125 11.29 -14.35 1.05
C LEU A 125 9.84 -13.98 1.30
N ILE A 126 8.95 -14.98 1.34
CA ILE A 126 7.56 -14.78 1.73
C ILE A 126 7.49 -14.26 3.17
N ASN A 127 8.08 -14.99 4.13
CA ASN A 127 8.05 -14.61 5.54
C ASN A 127 8.63 -13.20 5.78
N ASP A 128 9.73 -12.86 5.12
CA ASP A 128 10.32 -11.52 5.17
C ASP A 128 9.36 -10.46 4.63
N ALA A 129 8.66 -10.74 3.52
CA ALA A 129 7.67 -9.82 2.97
C ALA A 129 6.53 -9.56 3.97
N PHE A 130 5.98 -10.62 4.60
CA PHE A 130 4.96 -10.51 5.64
C PHE A 130 5.47 -9.77 6.89
N MET A 131 6.66 -10.10 7.39
CA MET A 131 7.24 -9.44 8.56
C MET A 131 7.50 -7.95 8.32
N LEU A 132 8.01 -7.58 7.14
CA LEU A 132 8.23 -6.18 6.79
C LEU A 132 6.91 -5.41 6.63
N THR A 133 5.85 -6.06 6.11
CA THR A 133 4.51 -5.48 6.12
C THR A 133 4.06 -5.23 7.55
N ASN A 134 4.10 -6.25 8.41
CA ASN A 134 3.64 -6.18 9.80
C ASN A 134 4.40 -5.15 10.65
N LYS A 135 5.71 -4.97 10.44
CA LYS A 135 6.54 -4.01 11.19
C LYS A 135 6.14 -2.55 10.93
N ASN A 136 5.54 -2.27 9.77
CA ASN A 136 5.11 -0.94 9.38
C ASN A 136 3.66 -0.62 9.81
N GLU A 137 2.96 -1.58 10.43
CA GLU A 137 1.60 -1.40 10.94
C GLU A 137 1.59 -0.87 12.38
N SER A 138 0.65 0.03 12.66
CA SER A 138 0.23 0.26 14.05
C SER A 138 -0.55 -0.98 14.52
N VAL A 139 -0.33 -1.46 15.75
CA VAL A 139 -0.95 -2.68 16.32
C VAL A 139 -2.51 -2.74 16.21
N ALA A 140 -3.16 -1.64 15.82
CA ALA A 140 -4.60 -1.51 15.65
C ALA A 140 -5.13 -1.60 14.20
N SER A 141 -4.27 -1.80 13.18
CA SER A 141 -4.70 -1.90 11.78
C SER A 141 -4.88 -3.33 11.29
N SER A 142 -5.94 -3.57 10.50
CA SER A 142 -6.20 -4.86 9.86
C SER A 142 -5.45 -4.95 8.54
N ILE A 143 -4.61 -5.97 8.39
CA ILE A 143 -4.06 -6.36 7.08
C ILE A 143 -5.08 -7.28 6.41
N GLN A 144 -5.53 -6.91 5.21
CA GLN A 144 -6.29 -7.81 4.34
C GLN A 144 -5.40 -8.27 3.19
N ASP A 145 -5.04 -9.54 3.23
CA ASP A 145 -4.25 -10.18 2.17
C ASP A 145 -5.15 -10.61 1.03
N SER A 146 -4.81 -10.21 -0.19
CA SER A 146 -5.46 -10.71 -1.40
C SER A 146 -4.43 -11.46 -2.23
N LEU A 147 -4.53 -12.79 -2.23
CA LEU A 147 -3.85 -13.62 -3.21
C LEU A 147 -4.39 -13.27 -4.60
N PHE A 148 -3.50 -13.07 -5.56
CA PHE A 148 -3.87 -12.85 -6.95
C PHE A 148 -3.05 -13.73 -7.90
N LYS A 149 -3.63 -13.95 -9.08
CA LYS A 149 -2.96 -14.50 -10.24
C LYS A 149 -3.35 -13.65 -11.44
N THR A 150 -2.36 -13.20 -12.21
CA THR A 150 -2.59 -12.39 -13.40
C THR A 150 -2.76 -13.28 -14.63
N GLU A 151 -3.30 -12.72 -15.72
CA GLU A 151 -3.41 -13.40 -17.01
C GLU A 151 -2.04 -13.78 -17.59
N ASN A 152 -0.99 -13.03 -17.23
CA ASN A 152 0.40 -13.30 -17.60
C ASN A 152 1.07 -14.39 -16.74
N GLY A 153 0.32 -15.08 -15.87
CA GLY A 153 0.84 -16.17 -15.04
C GLY A 153 1.62 -15.74 -13.81
N VAL A 154 1.62 -14.44 -13.47
CA VAL A 154 2.26 -13.91 -12.26
C VAL A 154 1.38 -14.19 -11.06
N THR A 155 1.93 -14.74 -9.97
CA THR A 155 1.22 -14.96 -8.71
C THR A 155 1.80 -14.09 -7.62
N GLY A 156 0.99 -13.75 -6.61
CA GLY A 156 1.45 -12.86 -5.56
C GLY A 156 0.40 -12.57 -4.50
N VAL A 157 0.80 -11.80 -3.51
CA VAL A 157 -0.09 -11.28 -2.46
C VAL A 157 -0.04 -9.77 -2.49
N TYR A 158 -1.21 -9.15 -2.49
CA TYR A 158 -1.39 -7.72 -2.30
C TYR A 158 -1.86 -7.47 -0.86
N PHE A 159 -1.08 -6.70 -0.11
CA PHE A 159 -1.36 -6.33 1.26
C PHE A 159 -2.15 -5.03 1.28
N LYS A 160 -3.43 -5.11 1.64
CA LYS A 160 -4.18 -3.92 2.00
C LYS A 160 -4.00 -3.68 3.50
N VAL A 161 -3.02 -2.85 3.78
CA VAL A 161 -2.80 -2.24 5.09
C VAL A 161 -4.00 -1.35 5.45
N GLY A 162 -4.44 -1.32 6.70
CA GLY A 162 -5.52 -0.45 7.18
C GLY A 162 -4.99 0.58 8.19
N GLY A 163 -5.84 1.46 8.73
CA GLY A 163 -5.51 2.27 9.91
C GLY A 163 -5.43 3.79 9.70
N ASN A 164 -5.16 4.51 10.80
CA ASN A 164 -5.07 5.97 10.88
C ASN A 164 -3.75 6.54 10.33
N ALA A 165 -2.81 5.69 9.93
CA ALA A 165 -1.58 6.08 9.25
C ALA A 165 -1.74 5.87 7.74
N ALA A 166 -1.07 6.72 6.96
CA ALA A 166 -1.00 6.67 5.50
C ALA A 166 -0.81 5.22 5.04
N THR A 167 -1.89 4.59 4.55
CA THR A 167 -1.92 3.17 4.27
C THR A 167 -0.94 2.89 3.13
N ALA A 168 0.18 2.25 3.47
CA ALA A 168 1.20 1.85 2.51
C ALA A 168 0.72 0.60 1.75
N SER A 169 0.61 0.70 0.44
CA SER A 169 0.33 -0.46 -0.40
C SER A 169 1.58 -1.29 -0.57
N GLN A 170 1.55 -2.52 -0.09
CA GLN A 170 2.65 -3.46 -0.23
C GLN A 170 2.19 -4.68 -1.00
N PHE A 171 3.08 -5.31 -1.74
CA PHE A 171 2.78 -6.53 -2.46
C PHE A 171 4.07 -7.31 -2.73
N PHE A 172 3.93 -8.59 -3.03
CA PHE A 172 4.99 -9.33 -3.71
C PHE A 172 4.39 -10.11 -4.88
N MET A 173 5.24 -10.36 -5.88
CA MET A 173 4.94 -11.16 -7.06
C MET A 173 6.06 -12.16 -7.30
N THR A 174 5.71 -13.32 -7.84
CA THR A 174 6.66 -14.40 -8.08
C THR A 174 6.16 -15.29 -9.22
N ASP A 175 7.08 -16.05 -9.81
CA ASP A 175 6.77 -17.21 -10.65
C ASP A 175 6.87 -18.54 -9.86
N THR A 176 7.09 -18.47 -8.54
CA THR A 176 7.32 -19.59 -7.60
C THR A 176 8.61 -20.39 -7.79
N VAL A 177 9.34 -20.17 -8.88
CA VAL A 177 10.49 -21.01 -9.27
C VAL A 177 11.81 -20.25 -9.20
N LYS A 178 11.85 -19.05 -9.78
CA LYS A 178 13.09 -18.29 -10.00
C LYS A 178 12.96 -16.83 -9.61
N ASN A 179 11.85 -16.19 -9.92
CA ASN A 179 11.70 -14.76 -9.80
C ASN A 179 10.84 -14.37 -8.60
N PHE A 180 11.31 -13.39 -7.84
CA PHE A 180 10.57 -12.79 -6.73
C PHE A 180 10.75 -11.27 -6.77
N ILE A 181 9.67 -10.50 -6.76
CA ILE A 181 9.70 -9.05 -6.68
C ILE A 181 8.78 -8.57 -5.55
N ARG A 182 9.26 -7.67 -4.71
CA ARG A 182 8.47 -7.02 -3.65
C ARG A 182 8.31 -5.54 -3.97
N GLY A 183 7.09 -5.04 -3.88
CA GLY A 183 6.74 -3.64 -4.04
C GLY A 183 6.23 -3.04 -2.74
N ALA A 184 6.60 -1.80 -2.44
CA ALA A 184 6.05 -1.04 -1.31
C ALA A 184 5.95 0.45 -1.63
N LEU A 185 4.74 1.01 -1.49
CA LEU A 185 4.42 2.42 -1.66
C LEU A 185 4.68 3.19 -0.35
N TYR A 186 5.50 4.23 -0.44
CA TYR A 186 5.76 5.17 0.65
C TYR A 186 5.45 6.61 0.23
N PHE A 187 5.01 7.42 1.18
CA PHE A 187 4.82 8.86 1.03
C PHE A 187 5.88 9.60 1.85
N ASN A 188 6.63 10.50 1.22
CA ASN A 188 7.65 11.32 1.85
C ASN A 188 7.05 12.64 2.37
N VAL A 189 5.97 12.56 3.13
CA VAL A 189 5.33 13.72 3.77
C VAL A 189 4.99 13.42 5.22
N THR A 190 4.85 14.47 6.03
CA THR A 190 4.43 14.32 7.43
C THR A 190 3.11 13.53 7.51
N PRO A 191 2.97 12.55 8.42
CA PRO A 191 1.83 11.64 8.43
C PRO A 191 0.51 12.36 8.74
N ASN A 192 -0.21 12.75 7.69
CA ASN A 192 -1.61 13.13 7.79
C ASN A 192 -2.41 12.21 6.86
N ALA A 193 -2.86 11.07 7.40
CA ALA A 193 -3.57 10.05 6.63
C ALA A 193 -4.84 10.57 5.98
N ASP A 194 -5.53 11.51 6.63
CA ASP A 194 -6.73 12.14 6.07
C ASP A 194 -6.39 12.91 4.79
N SER A 195 -5.22 13.54 4.67
CA SER A 195 -4.85 14.25 3.42
C SER A 195 -4.38 13.32 2.29
N LEU A 196 -3.83 12.15 2.64
CA LEU A 196 -3.19 11.25 1.68
C LEU A 196 -4.14 10.24 1.05
N LYS A 197 -5.28 9.95 1.68
CA LYS A 197 -6.21 8.91 1.24
C LYS A 197 -6.63 9.02 -0.24
N PRO A 198 -7.02 10.18 -0.79
CA PRO A 198 -7.40 10.28 -2.20
C PRO A 198 -6.24 9.95 -3.17
N VAL A 199 -5.02 10.39 -2.83
CA VAL A 199 -3.82 10.12 -3.61
C VAL A 199 -3.45 8.65 -3.52
N GLN A 200 -3.58 8.07 -2.34
CA GLN A 200 -3.32 6.66 -2.12
C GLN A 200 -4.29 5.78 -2.91
N GLU A 201 -5.60 6.03 -2.84
CA GLU A 201 -6.60 5.29 -3.62
C GLU A 201 -6.35 5.41 -5.13
N PHE A 202 -5.91 6.59 -5.58
CA PHE A 202 -5.48 6.83 -6.95
C PHE A 202 -4.24 5.99 -7.33
N LEU A 203 -3.16 6.05 -6.56
CA LEU A 203 -1.95 5.27 -6.82
C LEU A 203 -2.15 3.75 -6.65
N GLN A 204 -3.11 3.32 -5.84
CA GLN A 204 -3.50 1.91 -5.74
C GLN A 204 -4.08 1.38 -7.05
N GLN A 205 -4.74 2.22 -7.84
CA GLN A 205 -5.19 1.84 -9.17
C GLN A 205 -3.99 1.62 -10.11
N ASP A 206 -2.99 2.48 -10.05
CA ASP A 206 -1.77 2.33 -10.83
C ASP A 206 -0.99 1.07 -10.45
N ILE A 207 -0.92 0.74 -9.15
CA ILE A 207 -0.28 -0.50 -8.68
C ILE A 207 -1.02 -1.73 -9.19
N ARG A 208 -2.36 -1.72 -9.19
CA ARG A 208 -3.14 -2.83 -9.76
C ARG A 208 -2.85 -3.01 -11.25
N HIS A 209 -2.80 -1.91 -12.00
CA HIS A 209 -2.45 -1.95 -13.43
C HIS A 209 -1.03 -2.47 -13.67
N LEU A 210 -0.07 -2.00 -12.88
CA LEU A 210 1.31 -2.51 -12.91
C LEU A 210 1.34 -4.03 -12.68
N ILE A 211 0.66 -4.52 -11.66
CA ILE A 211 0.58 -5.96 -11.36
C ILE A 211 -0.05 -6.72 -12.54
N GLN A 212 -1.16 -6.23 -13.08
CA GLN A 212 -1.88 -6.89 -14.18
C GLN A 212 -1.06 -6.94 -15.48
N SER A 213 -0.35 -5.86 -15.79
CA SER A 213 0.50 -5.75 -17.00
C SER A 213 1.86 -6.45 -16.85
N PHE A 214 2.25 -6.83 -15.63
CA PHE A 214 3.55 -7.42 -15.35
C PHE A 214 3.78 -8.74 -16.09
N LYS A 215 4.97 -8.90 -16.65
CA LYS A 215 5.42 -10.11 -17.36
C LYS A 215 6.83 -10.48 -16.93
N TRP A 216 7.05 -11.77 -16.71
CA TRP A 216 8.40 -12.32 -16.56
C TRP A 216 9.01 -12.57 -17.94
N HIS A 217 10.32 -12.32 -18.08
CA HIS A 217 11.08 -12.75 -19.23
C HIS A 217 11.80 -14.05 -18.91
N THR A 218 11.57 -15.06 -19.75
CA THR A 218 12.33 -16.30 -19.71
C THR A 218 13.65 -16.04 -20.43
N ASN A 219 14.71 -15.79 -19.67
CA ASN A 219 16.09 -15.95 -20.15
C ASN A 219 16.50 -17.42 -20.02
#